data_AF-U5MLM2-F1
#
_entry.id   AF-U5MLM2-F1
#
_cell.length_a   1.000
_cell.length_b   1.000
_cell.length_c   1.000
_cell.angle_alpha   90.00
_cell.angle_beta   90.00
_cell.angle_gamma   90.00
#
_symmetry.space_group_name_H-M   'P 1'
#
loop_
_entity.id
_entity.type
_entity.pdbx_description
1 polymer ?
#
loop_
_entity_poly.entity_id
_entity_poly.type
_entity_poly.pdbx_seq_one_letter_code
_entity_poly.pdbx_strand_id
1 'polypeptide(L)' 'MIDTYRNMFEYAFENGHEICGEPIDNYLVDIINTSNPENYVTELIVPIK' A
#
# COMPACT_ATOMS: atom_id res chain seq x y z
N MET A 1 -6.29 4.22 4.51
CA MET A 1 -4.81 4.30 4.54
C MET A 1 -4.27 3.76 5.85
N ILE A 2 -4.50 4.39 7.01
CA ILE A 2 -4.00 3.88 8.32
C ILE A 2 -4.40 2.41 8.57
N ASP A 3 -5.64 2.04 8.26
CA ASP A 3 -6.10 0.65 8.42
C ASP A 3 -5.44 -0.31 7.43
N THR A 4 -5.12 0.15 6.22
CA THR A 4 -4.41 -0.64 5.19
C THR A 4 -3.00 -1.01 5.66
N TYR A 5 -2.28 -0.04 6.21
CA TYR A 5 -0.95 -0.24 6.81
C TYR A 5 -0.99 -1.26 7.94
N ARG A 6 -1.97 -1.12 8.85
CA ARG A 6 -2.15 -2.05 9.97
C ARG A 6 -2.39 -3.47 9.47
N ASN A 7 -3.31 -3.65 8.54
CA ASN A 7 -3.64 -4.96 7.99
C ASN A 7 -2.43 -5.63 7.31
N MET A 8 -1.60 -4.86 6.61
CA MET A 8 -0.38 -5.40 5.97
C MET A 8 0.68 -5.80 6.99
N PHE A 9 0.81 -5.07 8.09
CA PHE A 9 1.77 -5.40 9.16
C PHE A 9 1.30 -6.61 9.97
N GLU A 10 0.00 -6.70 10.26
CA GLU A 10 -0.62 -7.88 10.86
C GLU A 10 -0.40 -9.11 9.98
N TYR A 11 -0.67 -8.99 8.67
CA TYR A 11 -0.40 -10.06 7.72
C TYR A 11 1.08 -10.49 7.72
N ALA A 12 2.02 -9.55 7.66
CA ALA A 12 3.44 -9.86 7.71
C ALA A 12 3.81 -10.61 9.00
N PHE A 13 3.33 -10.13 10.15
CA PHE A 13 3.57 -10.74 11.44
C PHE A 13 2.97 -12.16 11.55
N GLU A 14 1.72 -12.35 11.14
CA GLU A 14 1.03 -13.64 11.15
C GLU A 14 1.72 -14.69 10.27
N ASN A 15 2.39 -14.25 9.21
CA ASN A 15 3.13 -15.13 8.28
C ASN A 15 4.63 -15.25 8.62
N GLY A 16 5.08 -14.67 9.74
CA GLY A 16 6.45 -14.78 10.21
C GLY A 16 7.47 -13.96 9.40
N HIS A 17 6.99 -12.94 8.69
CA HIS A 17 7.83 -12.02 7.92
C HIS A 17 8.30 -10.84 8.77
N GLU A 18 9.53 -10.39 8.51
CA GLU A 18 10.09 -9.19 9.14
C GLU A 18 10.06 -8.02 8.16
N ILE A 19 9.49 -6.88 8.57
CA ILE A 19 9.50 -5.66 7.76
C ILE A 19 10.94 -5.13 7.70
N CYS A 20 11.47 -4.96 6.49
CA CYS A 20 12.89 -4.69 6.29
C CYS A 20 13.21 -3.38 5.57
N GLY A 21 12.26 -2.44 5.53
CA GLY A 21 12.44 -1.15 4.88
C GLY A 21 11.24 -0.24 5.06
N GLU A 22 11.35 0.96 4.51
CA GLU A 22 10.27 1.94 4.54
C GLU A 22 9.16 1.53 3.55
N PRO A 23 7.87 1.65 3.96
CA PRO A 23 6.77 1.48 3.04
C PRO A 23 6.78 2.54 1.93
N ILE A 24 6.27 2.15 0.76
CA ILE A 24 6.21 3.02 -0.42
C ILE A 24 4.74 3.19 -0.82
N ASP A 25 4.28 4.45 -0.84
CA ASP A 25 2.99 4.85 -1.37
C ASP A 25 3.15 5.33 -2.82
N ASN A 26 2.63 4.57 -3.78
CA ASN A 26 2.58 4.94 -5.19
C ASN A 26 1.19 5.45 -5.55
N TYR A 27 1.11 6.71 -6.00
CA TYR A 27 -0.12 7.31 -6.50
C TYR A 27 -0.17 7.16 -8.03
N LEU A 28 -1.07 6.32 -8.52
CA LEU A 28 -1.20 6.08 -9.95
C LEU A 28 -2.05 7.18 -10.58
N VAL A 29 -1.40 8.05 -11.35
CA VAL A 29 -2.05 9.13 -12.10
C VAL A 29 -2.25 8.67 -13.55
N ASP A 30 -3.30 7.89 -13.79
CA ASP A 30 -3.74 7.58 -15.16
C ASP A 30 -4.75 8.65 -15.60
N ILE A 31 -4.47 9.35 -16.71
CA ILE A 31 -5.27 10.46 -17.24
C ILE A 31 -6.74 10.04 -17.52
N ILE A 32 -6.98 8.77 -17.85
CA ILE A 32 -8.35 8.27 -18.13
C ILE A 32 -9.13 8.04 -16.82
N ASN A 33 -8.46 7.62 -15.75
CA ASN A 33 -9.08 7.34 -14.45
C ASN A 33 -9.14 8.58 -13.54
N THR A 34 -8.14 9.46 -13.64
CA THR A 34 -8.01 10.68 -12.81
C THR A 34 -8.95 11.81 -13.25
N SER A 35 -9.64 11.70 -14.38
CA SER A 35 -10.74 12.61 -14.71
C SER A 35 -11.94 12.45 -13.76
N ASN A 36 -12.06 11.31 -13.08
CA ASN A 36 -13.02 11.11 -12.01
C ASN A 36 -12.33 11.22 -10.65
N PRO A 37 -12.63 12.27 -9.84
CA PRO A 37 -12.03 12.47 -8.53
C PRO A 37 -12.40 11.38 -7.49
N GLU A 38 -13.28 10.43 -7.82
CA GLU A 38 -13.57 9.27 -6.98
C GLU A 38 -12.71 8.04 -7.30
N ASN A 39 -11.98 8.04 -8.41
CA ASN A 39 -11.24 6.87 -8.93
C ASN A 39 -9.72 7.00 -8.79
N TYR A 40 -9.25 7.48 -7.65
CA TYR A 40 -7.82 7.47 -7.35
C TYR A 40 -7.39 6.07 -6.94
N VAL A 41 -6.40 5.53 -7.66
CA VAL A 41 -5.78 4.25 -7.32
C VAL A 41 -4.42 4.52 -6.69
N THR A 42 -4.20 3.91 -5.52
CA THR A 42 -2.94 3.96 -4.80
C THR A 42 -2.43 2.55 -4.55
N GLU A 43 -1.14 2.31 -4.79
CA GLU A 43 -0.47 1.07 -4.43
C GLU A 43 0.38 1.31 -3.19
N LEU A 44 0.20 0.48 -2.17
CA LEU A 44 1.01 0.46 -0.96
C LEU A 44 1.91 -0.77 -0.98
N ILE A 45 3.23 -0.57 -0.87
CA ILE A 45 4.23 -1.63 -0.90
C ILE A 45 4.99 -1.63 0.42
N VAL A 46 5.01 -2.78 1.11
CA VAL A 46 5.77 -2.98 2.35
C VAL A 46 6.85 -4.05 2.11
N PRO A 47 8.14 -3.69 2.18
CA PRO A 47 9.23 -4.65 1.98
C PRO A 47 9.38 -5.59 3.18
N ILE A 48 9.45 -6.90 2.92
CA ILE A 48 9.54 -7.97 3.92
C ILE A 48 10.71 -8.93 3.66
N LYS A 49 11.19 -9.60 4.71
CA LYS A 49 12.18 -10.69 4.69
C LYS A 49 11.57 -12.03 5.12
#